data_AF-T1CCK1-F1
#
_entry.id   AF-T1CCK1-F1
#
_cell.length_a   1.000
_cell.length_b   1.000
_cell.length_c   1.000
_cell.angle_alpha   90.00
_cell.angle_beta   90.00
_cell.angle_gamma   90.00
#
_symmetry.space_group_name_H-M   'P 1'
#
loop_
_entity.id
_entity.type
_entity.pdbx_description
1 polymer ?
#
loop_
_entity_poly.entity_id
_entity_poly.type
_entity_poly.pdbx_seq_one_letter_code
_entity_poly.pdbx_strand_id
1 'polypeptide(L)'
;MRTLLIAGEIALTVVLVAASGLLIHSLIYLETLPPGFNANNVMAGKVSLDDARYHDAAAFQHLLTASLDAMRRIPGVENAAVGLSLPYERTLNSGIKIADGKNSGKEFEADEDYVTPGYFDVLRMHLLAGRQFADSDTAQSQPVAIVN
;
A
#
# COMPACT_ATOMS: atom_id res chain seq x y z
N MET A 1 12.13 -41.35 38.15
CA MET A 1 12.96 -40.42 37.35
C MET A 1 12.76 -40.60 35.84
N ARG A 2 13.08 -41.76 35.22
CA ARG A 2 12.89 -41.99 33.76
C ARG A 2 11.50 -41.66 33.22
N THR A 3 10.44 -42.13 33.89
CA THR A 3 9.05 -41.90 33.46
C THR A 3 8.66 -40.41 33.49
N LEU A 4 9.24 -39.62 34.39
CA LEU A 4 8.95 -38.19 34.52
C LEU A 4 9.57 -37.41 33.35
N LEU A 5 10.79 -37.78 32.94
CA LEU A 5 11.47 -37.20 31.79
C LEU A 5 10.73 -37.50 30.48
N ILE A 6 10.29 -38.76 30.31
CA ILE A 6 9.52 -39.17 29.13
C ILE A 6 8.17 -38.42 29.05
N ALA A 7 7.46 -38.29 30.17
CA ALA A 7 6.21 -37.54 30.22
C ALA A 7 6.40 -36.05 29.86
N GLY A 8 7.48 -35.43 30.34
CA GLY A 8 7.84 -34.05 30.02
C GLY A 8 8.17 -33.85 28.54
N GLU A 9 8.92 -34.78 27.93
CA GLU A 9 9.26 -34.77 26.51
C GLU A 9 8.02 -34.85 25.61
N ILE A 10 7.10 -35.77 25.92
CA ILE A 10 5.85 -35.92 25.17
C ILE A 10 4.99 -34.66 25.31
N ALA A 11 4.84 -34.13 26.53
CA ALA A 11 4.08 -32.91 26.76
C ALA A 11 4.66 -31.72 25.96
N LEU A 12 5.98 -31.55 25.96
CA LEU A 12 6.64 -30.48 25.20
C LEU A 12 6.46 -30.67 23.69
N THR A 13 6.58 -31.89 23.19
CA THR A 13 6.38 -32.21 21.76
C THR A 13 4.95 -31.89 21.32
N VAL A 14 3.95 -32.28 22.12
CA VAL A 14 2.55 -31.99 21.82
C VAL A 14 2.28 -30.48 21.81
N VAL A 15 2.83 -29.73 22.78
CA VAL A 15 2.71 -28.27 22.82
C VAL A 15 3.36 -27.63 21.60
N LEU A 16 4.57 -28.07 21.21
CA LEU A 16 5.27 -27.56 20.04
C LEU A 16 4.48 -27.83 18.76
N VAL A 17 3.98 -29.05 18.57
CA VAL A 17 3.19 -29.42 17.39
C VAL A 17 1.89 -28.60 17.34
N ALA A 18 1.20 -28.42 18.46
CA ALA A 18 -0.01 -27.61 18.53
C ALA A 18 0.27 -26.14 18.21
N ALA A 19 1.35 -25.56 18.76
CA ALA A 19 1.74 -24.18 18.50
C ALA A 19 2.12 -23.98 17.02
N SER A 20 2.92 -24.88 16.45
CA SER A 20 3.27 -24.84 15.02
C SER A 20 2.04 -24.96 14.12
N GLY A 21 1.11 -25.85 14.44
CA GLY A 21 -0.14 -25.99 13.70
C GLY A 21 -0.99 -24.70 13.74
N LEU A 22 -1.09 -24.05 14.90
CA LEU A 22 -1.81 -22.79 15.05
C LEU A 22 -1.14 -21.64 14.27
N LEU A 23 0.19 -21.58 14.27
CA LEU A 23 0.93 -20.58 13.50
C LEU A 23 0.72 -20.74 11.99
N ILE A 24 0.76 -21.99 11.49
CA ILE A 24 0.47 -22.28 10.07
C ILE A 24 -0.97 -21.89 9.73
N HIS A 25 -1.93 -22.26 10.58
CA HIS A 25 -3.34 -21.88 10.39
C HIS A 25 -3.52 -20.36 10.38
N SER A 26 -2.87 -19.65 11.30
CA SER A 26 -2.87 -18.19 11.37
C SER A 26 -2.29 -17.56 10.11
N LEU A 27 -1.19 -18.11 9.58
CA LEU A 27 -0.57 -17.62 8.35
C LEU A 27 -1.51 -17.81 7.14
N ILE A 28 -2.10 -18.99 6.97
CA ILE A 28 -3.07 -19.26 5.90
C ILE A 28 -4.28 -18.33 6.00
N TYR A 29 -4.77 -18.09 7.22
CA TYR A 29 -5.86 -17.16 7.45
C TYR A 29 -5.49 -15.71 7.03
N LEU A 30 -4.27 -15.27 7.35
CA LEU A 30 -3.79 -13.95 6.94
C LEU A 30 -3.61 -13.82 5.42
N GLU A 31 -3.13 -14.87 4.76
CA GLU A 31 -2.97 -14.89 3.29
C GLU A 31 -4.31 -14.92 2.54
N THR A 32 -5.37 -15.43 3.17
CA THR A 32 -6.71 -15.53 2.57
C THR A 32 -7.62 -14.36 2.91
N LEU A 33 -7.20 -13.49 3.83
CA LEU A 33 -7.94 -12.28 4.17
C LEU A 33 -7.93 -11.33 2.96
N PRO A 34 -9.08 -10.75 2.56
CA PRO A 34 -9.10 -9.76 1.49
C PRO A 34 -8.20 -8.58 1.87
N PRO A 35 -7.14 -8.28 1.09
CA PRO A 35 -6.08 -7.36 1.51
C PRO A 35 -6.48 -5.88 1.42
N GLY A 36 -7.76 -5.58 1.18
CA GLY A 36 -8.26 -4.22 0.95
C GLY A 36 -8.06 -3.72 -0.48
N PHE A 37 -7.39 -4.50 -1.34
CA PHE A 37 -7.19 -4.24 -2.76
C PHE A 37 -7.33 -5.54 -3.59
N ASN A 38 -7.39 -5.41 -4.90
CA ASN A 38 -7.52 -6.52 -5.82
C ASN A 38 -6.47 -6.39 -6.94
N ALA A 39 -5.45 -7.25 -6.89
CA ALA A 39 -4.39 -7.31 -7.92
C ALA A 39 -4.75 -8.21 -9.12
N ASN A 40 -5.94 -8.79 -9.19
CA ASN A 40 -6.33 -9.63 -10.32
C ASN A 40 -6.45 -8.78 -11.59
N ASN A 41 -5.80 -9.22 -12.67
CA ASN A 41 -5.71 -8.49 -13.95
C ASN A 41 -4.99 -7.13 -13.84
N VAL A 42 -4.14 -6.94 -12.83
CA VAL A 42 -3.28 -5.76 -12.72
C VAL A 42 -1.86 -6.13 -13.15
N MET A 43 -1.31 -5.40 -14.12
CA MET A 43 0.11 -5.50 -14.49
C MET A 43 0.85 -4.33 -13.85
N ALA A 44 1.87 -4.64 -13.06
CA ALA A 44 2.73 -3.65 -12.44
C ALA A 44 4.13 -3.66 -13.07
N GLY A 45 4.74 -2.48 -13.16
CA GLY A 45 6.12 -2.29 -13.60
C GLY A 45 6.77 -1.21 -12.75
N LYS A 46 8.10 -1.29 -12.61
CA LYS A 46 8.90 -0.28 -11.92
C LYS A 46 9.76 0.47 -12.92
N VAL A 47 9.82 1.78 -12.76
CA VAL A 47 10.66 2.66 -13.55
C VAL A 47 11.47 3.51 -12.59
N SER A 48 12.78 3.59 -12.84
CA SER A 48 13.67 4.52 -12.14
C SER A 48 14.00 5.65 -13.10
N LEU A 49 13.76 6.88 -12.66
CA LEU A 49 14.03 8.10 -13.42
C LEU A 49 15.16 8.84 -12.71
N ASP A 50 16.39 8.58 -13.13
CA ASP A 50 17.62 9.20 -12.59
C ASP A 50 18.19 10.28 -13.54
N ASP A 51 17.32 10.92 -14.33
CA ASP A 51 17.72 11.95 -15.29
C ASP A 51 17.39 13.34 -14.74
N ALA A 52 18.38 14.25 -14.79
CA ALA A 52 18.27 15.58 -14.23
C ALA A 52 17.11 16.42 -14.79
N ARG A 53 16.64 16.09 -16.00
CA ARG A 53 15.49 16.77 -16.63
C ARG A 53 14.17 16.51 -15.90
N TYR A 54 14.07 15.43 -15.15
CA TYR A 54 12.88 15.08 -14.38
C TYR A 54 12.95 15.53 -12.91
N HIS A 55 14.01 16.26 -12.52
CA HIS A 55 14.01 16.99 -11.24
C HIS A 55 13.09 18.22 -11.26
N ASP A 56 12.68 18.68 -12.45
CA ASP A 56 11.64 19.69 -12.58
C ASP A 56 10.25 19.04 -12.41
N ALA A 57 9.47 19.55 -11.45
CA ALA A 57 8.17 18.99 -11.10
C ALA A 57 7.18 19.07 -12.28
N ALA A 58 7.21 20.11 -13.10
CA ALA A 58 6.30 20.26 -14.23
C ALA A 58 6.65 19.27 -15.35
N ALA A 59 7.94 19.07 -15.63
CA ALA A 59 8.42 18.07 -16.59
C ALA A 59 8.04 16.64 -16.15
N PHE A 60 8.18 16.33 -14.86
CA PHE A 60 7.78 15.03 -14.31
C PHE A 60 6.27 14.79 -14.40
N GLN A 61 5.46 15.79 -14.04
CA GLN A 61 3.99 15.71 -14.17
C GLN A 61 3.54 15.52 -15.63
N HIS A 62 4.20 16.21 -16.57
CA HIS A 62 3.93 16.00 -18.00
C HIS A 62 4.29 14.57 -18.43
N LEU A 63 5.45 14.05 -18.01
CA LEU A 63 5.85 12.67 -18.32
C LEU A 63 4.81 11.66 -17.83
N LEU A 64 4.37 11.78 -16.57
CA LEU A 64 3.37 10.90 -15.98
C LEU A 64 2.06 10.95 -16.77
N THR A 65 1.54 12.16 -17.02
CA THR A 65 0.28 12.36 -17.74
C THR A 65 0.34 11.75 -19.15
N ALA A 66 1.40 12.07 -19.91
CA ALA A 66 1.57 11.56 -21.27
C ALA A 66 1.74 10.03 -21.31
N SER A 67 2.43 9.45 -20.32
CA SER A 67 2.63 8.00 -20.21
C SER A 67 1.33 7.28 -19.86
N LEU A 68 0.56 7.82 -18.91
CA LEU A 68 -0.76 7.28 -18.53
C LEU A 68 -1.73 7.34 -19.71
N ASP A 69 -1.78 8.45 -20.44
CA ASP A 69 -2.62 8.59 -21.62
C ASP A 69 -2.23 7.62 -22.74
N ALA A 70 -0.92 7.39 -22.93
CA ALA A 70 -0.44 6.39 -23.88
C ALA A 70 -0.84 4.96 -23.47
N MET A 71 -0.71 4.60 -22.19
CA MET A 71 -1.11 3.28 -21.68
C MET A 71 -2.61 3.03 -21.82
N ARG A 72 -3.46 4.03 -21.52
CA ARG A 72 -4.92 3.93 -21.67
C ARG A 72 -5.38 3.76 -23.12
N ARG A 73 -4.53 4.09 -24.11
CA ARG A 73 -4.81 3.85 -25.54
C ARG A 73 -4.48 2.44 -26.01
N ILE A 74 -3.81 1.62 -25.20
CA ILE A 74 -3.48 0.24 -25.56
C ILE A 74 -4.76 -0.61 -25.46
N PRO A 75 -5.14 -1.36 -26.51
CA PRO A 75 -6.31 -2.24 -26.48
C PRO A 75 -6.23 -3.24 -25.33
N GLY A 76 -7.28 -3.31 -24.51
CA GLY A 76 -7.36 -4.21 -23.35
C GLY A 76 -6.93 -3.57 -22.02
N VAL A 77 -6.38 -2.35 -22.03
CA VAL A 77 -6.15 -1.58 -20.80
C VAL A 77 -7.45 -0.87 -20.41
N GLU A 78 -8.01 -1.22 -19.25
CA GLU A 78 -9.20 -0.56 -18.70
C GLU A 78 -8.84 0.77 -18.03
N ASN A 79 -7.79 0.75 -17.20
CA ASN A 79 -7.28 1.95 -16.52
C ASN A 79 -5.78 1.80 -16.23
N ALA A 80 -5.13 2.94 -15.96
CA ALA A 80 -3.72 3.00 -15.61
C ALA A 80 -3.50 4.09 -14.55
N ALA A 81 -2.57 3.83 -13.64
CA ALA A 81 -2.17 4.74 -12.57
C ALA A 81 -0.70 4.52 -12.21
N VAL A 82 -0.09 5.51 -11.57
CA VAL A 82 1.26 5.45 -11.01
C VAL A 82 1.16 5.68 -9.50
N GLY A 83 1.87 4.87 -8.74
CA GLY A 83 2.16 5.10 -7.33
C GLY A 83 3.66 5.03 -7.09
N LEU A 84 4.14 5.70 -6.06
CA LEU A 84 5.53 5.54 -5.63
C LEU A 84 5.76 4.11 -5.10
N SER A 85 4.77 3.54 -4.41
CA SER A 85 4.79 2.15 -3.96
C SER A 85 3.52 1.39 -4.34
N LEU A 86 3.61 0.06 -4.33
CA LEU A 86 2.43 -0.83 -4.35
C LEU A 86 2.04 -1.19 -2.92
N PRO A 87 0.79 -1.67 -2.69
CA PRO A 87 0.43 -2.20 -1.38
C PRO A 87 1.42 -3.28 -0.92
N TYR A 88 1.78 -3.23 0.36
CA TYR A 88 2.80 -4.07 1.02
C TYR A 88 4.26 -3.79 0.62
N GLU A 89 4.53 -2.86 -0.28
CA GLU A 89 5.89 -2.36 -0.48
C GLU A 89 6.25 -1.30 0.57
N ARG A 90 7.54 -1.14 0.82
CA ARG A 90 8.02 -0.08 1.71
C ARG A 90 7.80 1.27 1.04
N THR A 91 7.08 2.16 1.72
CA THR A 91 6.90 3.55 1.30
C THR A 91 7.78 4.51 2.10
N LEU A 92 7.60 5.81 1.89
CA LEU A 92 8.28 6.86 2.66
C LEU A 92 7.72 6.91 4.08
N ASN A 93 8.59 6.93 5.08
CA ASN A 93 8.18 7.20 6.45
C ASN A 93 8.30 8.71 6.71
N SER A 94 7.20 9.32 7.15
CA SER A 94 7.09 10.76 7.36
C SER A 94 6.45 11.07 8.70
N GLY A 95 7.01 12.05 9.41
CA GLY A 95 6.43 12.56 10.65
C GLY A 95 5.31 13.55 10.34
N ILE A 96 4.07 13.21 10.72
CA ILE A 96 2.91 14.10 10.54
C ILE A 96 2.53 14.73 11.88
N LYS A 97 2.19 16.02 11.85
CA LYS A 97 1.64 16.74 12.99
C LYS A 97 0.20 17.15 12.72
N ILE A 98 -0.71 16.74 13.60
CA ILE A 98 -2.11 17.10 13.46
C ILE A 98 -2.30 18.56 13.88
N ALA A 99 -2.74 19.40 12.95
CA ALA A 99 -2.90 20.84 13.18
C ALA A 99 -4.13 21.17 14.04
N ASP A 100 -5.23 20.44 13.87
CA ASP A 100 -6.52 20.78 14.48
C ASP A 100 -7.33 19.54 14.91
N GLY A 101 -8.40 19.75 15.68
CA GLY A 101 -9.29 18.72 16.19
C GLY A 101 -8.79 18.05 17.47
N LYS A 102 -9.41 16.93 17.84
CA LYS A 102 -9.18 16.23 19.13
C LYS A 102 -7.72 15.80 19.35
N ASN A 103 -6.97 15.60 18.26
CA ASN A 103 -5.57 15.17 18.29
C ASN A 103 -4.59 16.30 17.94
N SER A 104 -5.03 17.56 17.94
CA SER A 104 -4.17 18.71 17.65
C SER A 104 -2.89 18.71 18.50
N GLY A 105 -1.76 19.00 17.86
CA GLY A 105 -0.43 19.05 18.48
C GLY A 105 0.26 17.69 18.62
N LYS A 106 -0.44 16.56 18.38
CA LYS A 106 0.18 15.23 18.38
C LYS A 106 0.97 14.98 17.10
N GLU A 107 2.06 14.26 17.26
CA GLU A 107 2.92 13.78 16.18
C GLU A 107 2.73 12.27 16.00
N PHE A 108 2.71 11.84 14.75
CA PHE A 108 2.61 10.43 14.36
C PHE A 108 3.66 10.15 13.28
N GLU A 109 4.21 8.96 13.30
CA GLU A 109 4.88 8.42 12.12
C GLU A 109 3.80 7.83 11.21
N ALA A 110 3.84 8.24 9.94
CA ALA A 110 2.94 7.75 8.91
C ALA A 110 3.75 7.30 7.70
N ASP A 111 3.25 6.25 7.09
CA ASP A 111 3.70 5.79 5.79
C ASP A 111 3.00 6.66 4.72
N GLU A 112 3.79 7.47 4.03
CA GLU A 112 3.36 8.40 2.99
C GLU A 112 3.65 7.81 1.61
N ASP A 113 2.65 7.80 0.74
CA ASP A 113 2.78 7.34 -0.64
C ASP A 113 2.16 8.37 -1.60
N TYR A 114 2.82 8.58 -2.73
CA TYR A 114 2.38 9.53 -3.76
C TYR A 114 1.75 8.73 -4.90
N VAL A 115 0.49 9.00 -5.19
CA VAL A 115 -0.27 8.27 -6.20
C VAL A 115 -1.00 9.23 -7.14
N THR A 116 -1.15 8.83 -8.40
CA THR A 116 -1.95 9.56 -9.37
C THR A 116 -3.44 9.30 -9.17
N PRO A 117 -4.32 10.17 -9.67
CA PRO A 117 -5.74 9.84 -9.82
C PRO A 117 -5.94 8.48 -10.52
N GLY A 118 -6.93 7.71 -10.07
CA GLY A 118 -7.23 6.36 -10.57
C GLY A 118 -6.42 5.23 -9.94
N TYR A 119 -5.44 5.50 -9.06
CA TYR A 119 -4.68 4.44 -8.37
C TYR A 119 -5.59 3.49 -7.57
N PHE A 120 -6.50 4.07 -6.77
CA PHE A 120 -7.47 3.29 -6.00
C PHE A 120 -8.42 2.50 -6.90
N ASP A 121 -8.79 3.03 -8.08
CA ASP A 121 -9.66 2.32 -9.02
C ASP A 121 -8.95 1.13 -9.69
N VAL A 122 -7.69 1.31 -10.13
CA VAL A 122 -6.87 0.24 -10.72
C VAL A 122 -6.70 -0.91 -9.73
N LEU A 123 -6.48 -0.60 -8.46
CA LEU A 123 -6.34 -1.58 -7.38
C LEU A 123 -7.68 -1.97 -6.72
N ARG A 124 -8.80 -1.41 -7.19
CA ARG A 124 -10.15 -1.64 -6.68
C ARG A 124 -10.27 -1.49 -5.16
N MET A 125 -9.55 -0.50 -4.63
CA MET A 125 -9.59 -0.12 -3.23
C MET A 125 -10.84 0.72 -2.96
N HIS A 126 -11.55 0.39 -1.88
CA HIS A 126 -12.78 1.09 -1.52
C HIS A 126 -12.53 2.22 -0.53
N LEU A 127 -12.99 3.43 -0.85
CA LEU A 127 -12.93 4.56 0.05
C LEU A 127 -14.14 4.55 1.00
N LEU A 128 -13.88 4.54 2.30
CA LEU A 128 -14.94 4.49 3.31
C LEU A 128 -15.69 5.83 3.46
N ALA A 129 -14.99 6.95 3.27
CA ALA A 129 -15.55 8.29 3.37
C ALA A 129 -14.72 9.31 2.56
N GLY A 130 -15.37 10.37 2.07
CA GLY A 130 -14.72 11.44 1.32
C GLY A 130 -14.73 11.20 -0.19
N ARG A 131 -13.66 11.61 -0.87
CA ARG A 131 -13.47 11.45 -2.32
C ARG A 131 -12.05 11.01 -2.64
N GLN A 132 -11.86 10.37 -3.79
CA GLN A 132 -10.52 10.09 -4.32
C GLN A 132 -9.85 11.38 -4.84
N PHE A 133 -8.54 11.28 -5.12
CA PHE A 133 -7.81 12.31 -5.86
C PHE A 133 -8.40 12.48 -7.26
N ALA A 134 -8.54 13.74 -7.68
CA ALA A 134 -9.01 14.12 -9.00
C ALA A 134 -7.93 14.91 -9.73
N ASP A 135 -8.02 15.00 -11.06
CA ASP A 135 -7.06 15.79 -11.86
C ASP A 135 -7.05 17.28 -11.51
N SER A 136 -8.09 17.78 -10.82
CA SER A 136 -8.15 19.13 -10.29
C SER A 136 -7.30 19.37 -9.03
N ASP A 137 -6.83 18.30 -8.38
CA ASP A 137 -5.99 18.38 -7.17
C ASP A 137 -4.54 18.64 -7.55
N THR A 138 -4.27 19.87 -8.00
CA THR A 138 -2.94 20.30 -8.43
C THR A 138 -2.14 20.95 -7.30
N ALA A 139 -0.86 21.22 -7.53
CA ALA A 139 0.00 21.96 -6.59
C ALA A 139 -0.49 23.38 -6.28
N GLN A 140 -1.40 23.94 -7.10
CA GLN A 140 -2.01 25.26 -6.88
C GLN A 140 -3.38 25.15 -6.17
N SER A 141 -3.90 23.94 -5.99
CA SER A 141 -5.15 23.67 -5.28
C SER A 141 -4.90 23.48 -3.78
N GLN A 142 -5.97 23.32 -3.01
CA GLN A 142 -5.85 22.99 -1.59
C GLN A 142 -5.20 21.60 -1.45
N PRO A 143 -4.17 21.43 -0.59
CA PRO A 143 -3.55 20.13 -0.35
C PRO A 143 -4.57 19.12 0.16
N VAL A 144 -4.55 17.92 -0.41
CA VAL A 144 -5.43 16.81 -0.07
C VAL A 144 -4.62 15.56 0.25
N ALA A 145 -5.11 14.75 1.17
CA ALA A 145 -4.53 13.46 1.53
C ALA A 145 -5.65 12.46 1.81
N ILE A 146 -5.37 11.17 1.56
CA ILE A 146 -6.24 10.05 1.91
C ILE A 146 -5.52 9.25 3.00
N VAL A 147 -6.24 8.89 4.05
CA VAL A 147 -5.70 8.21 5.23
C VAL A 147 -6.37 6.85 5.43
N ASN A 148 -5.62 5.88 5.99
CA ASN A 148 -6.11 4.56 6.41
C ASN A 148 -6.36 4.54 7.91
#